data_AF-A0A853CSB8-F1
#
_entry.id   AF-A0A853CSB8-F1
#
_cell.length_a   1.000
_cell.length_b   1.000
_cell.length_c   1.000
_cell.angle_alpha   90.00
_cell.angle_beta   90.00
_cell.angle_gamma   90.00
#
_symmetry.space_group_name_H-M   'P 1'
#
loop_
_entity.id
_entity.type
_entity.pdbx_description
1 polymer ?
#
loop_
_entity_poly.entity_id
_entity_poly.type
_entity_poly.pdbx_seq_one_letter_code
_entity_poly.pdbx_strand_id
1 'polypeptide(L)'
;MARTFPLAGLLRLRQIEKDHAASDLAAANALRRDVQDRQVRAIAALHAVPAEATDAGTMFALAAARASSRSMLADLAVLTERADAEAAEAQQAFTEAKKRAVGLEKLEARHQAEVVAGELGAEQAAIDEIATGAWLRERSAAEGRDEA
;
A
#
# COMPACT_ATOMS: atom_id res chain seq x y z
N MET A 1 -3.31 27.79 17.42
CA MET A 1 -3.69 26.46 17.95
C MET A 1 -3.85 25.55 16.76
N ALA A 2 -3.10 24.45 16.69
CA ALA A 2 -3.12 23.54 15.55
C ALA A 2 -4.54 23.00 15.34
N ARG A 3 -5.18 23.37 14.23
CA ARG A 3 -6.47 22.77 13.83
C ARG A 3 -6.19 21.37 13.31
N THR A 4 -6.60 20.37 14.08
CA THR A 4 -6.48 18.97 13.69
C THR A 4 -7.39 18.67 12.49
N PHE A 5 -6.89 17.88 11.53
CA PHE A 5 -7.66 17.43 10.39
C PHE A 5 -8.92 16.67 10.85
N PRO A 6 -10.14 17.11 10.48
CA PRO A 6 -11.39 16.52 11.00
C PRO A 6 -11.55 15.02 10.70
N LEU A 7 -10.94 14.53 9.62
CA LEU A 7 -11.03 13.12 9.20
C LEU A 7 -9.79 12.30 9.60
N ALA A 8 -8.97 12.77 10.54
CA ALA A 8 -7.74 12.08 10.96
C ALA A 8 -7.98 10.64 11.45
N GLY A 9 -9.08 10.41 12.18
CA GLY A 9 -9.45 9.05 12.63
C GLY A 9 -9.79 8.11 11.47
N LEU A 10 -10.53 8.61 10.48
CA LEU A 10 -10.86 7.85 9.27
C LEU A 10 -9.62 7.59 8.41
N LEU A 11 -8.72 8.58 8.29
CA LEU A 11 -7.45 8.40 7.57
C LEU A 11 -6.61 7.29 8.20
N ARG A 12 -6.48 7.28 9.53
CA ARG A 12 -5.76 6.21 10.25
C ARG A 12 -6.38 4.84 9.99
N LEU A 13 -7.71 4.72 10.02
CA LEU A 13 -8.40 3.47 9.69
C LEU A 13 -8.07 3.02 8.25
N ARG A 14 -8.14 3.93 7.27
CA ARG A 14 -7.82 3.59 5.87
C ARG A 14 -6.37 3.21 5.65
N GLN A 15 -5.44 3.80 6.41
CA GLN A 15 -4.04 3.40 6.39
C GLN A 15 -3.87 1.97 6.92
N ILE A 16 -4.50 1.64 8.05
CA ILE A 16 -4.49 0.27 8.60
C ILE A 16 -5.11 -0.74 7.61
N GLU A 17 -6.25 -0.41 6.99
CA GLU A 17 -6.86 -1.26 5.95
C GLU A 17 -5.94 -1.46 4.74
N LYS A 18 -5.23 -0.40 4.30
CA LYS A 18 -4.25 -0.47 3.21
C LYS A 18 -3.07 -1.37 3.58
N ASP A 19 -2.56 -1.27 4.80
CA ASP A 19 -1.43 -2.07 5.28
C ASP A 19 -1.82 -3.54 5.45
N HIS A 20 -3.04 -3.82 5.93
CA HIS A 20 -3.59 -5.17 5.97
C HIS A 20 -3.69 -5.78 4.56
N ALA A 21 -4.29 -5.06 3.61
CA ALA A 21 -4.41 -5.54 2.24
C ALA A 21 -3.04 -5.73 1.56
N ALA A 22 -2.04 -4.93 1.93
CA ALA A 22 -0.67 -5.12 1.47
C ALA A 22 -0.04 -6.41 2.02
N SER A 23 -0.31 -6.72 3.30
CA SER A 23 0.12 -7.98 3.92
C SER A 23 -0.55 -9.20 3.25
N ASP A 24 -1.85 -9.13 2.99
CA ASP A 24 -2.59 -10.19 2.29
C ASP A 24 -2.03 -10.43 0.89
N LEU A 25 -1.77 -9.35 0.15
CA LEU A 25 -1.13 -9.42 -1.17
C LEU A 25 0.28 -10.03 -1.10
N ALA A 26 1.06 -9.71 -0.07
CA ALA A 26 2.38 -10.30 0.12
C ALA A 26 2.28 -11.81 0.38
N ALA A 27 1.33 -12.24 1.24
CA ALA A 27 1.08 -13.64 1.54
C ALA A 27 0.63 -14.42 0.30
N ALA A 28 -0.33 -13.89 -0.48
CA ALA A 28 -0.79 -14.52 -1.71
C ALA A 28 0.33 -14.67 -2.76
N ASN A 29 1.19 -13.65 -2.89
CA ASN A 29 2.36 -13.73 -3.76
C ASN A 29 3.40 -14.75 -3.29
N ALA A 30 3.61 -14.88 -1.98
CA ALA A 30 4.51 -15.88 -1.42
C ALA A 30 3.99 -17.30 -1.70
N LEU A 31 2.69 -17.55 -1.51
CA LEU A 31 2.05 -18.81 -1.85
C LEU A 31 2.20 -19.15 -3.33
N ARG A 32 1.91 -18.19 -4.21
CA ARG A 32 2.07 -18.38 -5.67
C ARG A 32 3.49 -18.81 -6.04
N ARG A 33 4.51 -18.17 -5.46
CA ARG A 33 5.92 -18.53 -5.69
C ARG A 33 6.24 -19.93 -5.17
N ASP A 34 5.79 -20.27 -3.97
CA ASP A 34 6.03 -21.61 -3.40
C ASP A 34 5.39 -22.72 -4.25
N VAL A 35 4.16 -22.52 -4.74
CA VAL A 35 3.50 -23.49 -5.61
C VAL A 35 4.24 -23.65 -6.93
N GLN A 36 4.70 -22.56 -7.56
CA GLN A 36 5.53 -22.60 -8.77
C GLN A 36 6.84 -23.36 -8.53
N ASP A 37 7.53 -23.09 -7.42
CA ASP A 37 8.77 -23.78 -7.06
C ASP A 37 8.54 -25.28 -6.82
N ARG A 38 7.41 -25.66 -6.20
CA ARG A 38 7.00 -27.07 -6.03
C ARG A 38 6.74 -27.73 -7.38
N GLN A 39 6.10 -27.05 -8.31
CA GLN A 39 5.84 -27.56 -9.65
C GLN A 39 7.15 -27.80 -10.41
N VAL A 40 8.10 -26.86 -10.37
CA VAL A 40 9.42 -27.01 -10.98
C VAL A 40 10.17 -28.21 -10.39
N ARG A 41 10.16 -28.35 -9.06
CA ARG A 41 10.77 -29.51 -8.38
C ARG A 41 10.10 -30.83 -8.76
N ALA A 42 8.78 -30.87 -8.87
CA ALA A 42 8.03 -32.05 -9.26
C ALA A 42 8.37 -32.50 -10.70
N ILE A 43 8.48 -31.55 -11.63
CA ILE A 43 8.90 -31.83 -13.02
C ILE A 43 10.34 -32.34 -13.06
N ALA A 44 11.26 -31.71 -12.32
CA ALA A 44 12.65 -32.16 -12.23
C ALA A 44 12.76 -33.58 -11.65
N ALA A 45 11.99 -33.89 -10.60
CA ALA A 45 11.95 -35.23 -10.02
C ALA A 45 11.43 -36.28 -11.02
N LEU A 46 10.40 -35.95 -11.80
CA LEU A 46 9.89 -36.84 -12.86
C LEU A 46 10.95 -37.11 -13.94
N HIS A 47 11.73 -36.08 -14.32
CA HIS A 47 12.82 -36.25 -15.29
C HIS A 47 14.01 -37.07 -14.76
N ALA A 48 14.20 -37.11 -13.44
CA ALA A 48 15.25 -37.91 -12.81
C ALA A 48 14.91 -39.41 -12.73
N VAL A 49 13.66 -39.80 -12.99
CA VAL A 49 13.24 -41.22 -12.99
C VAL A 49 13.84 -41.94 -14.21
N PRO A 50 14.53 -43.09 -14.04
CA PRO A 50 15.10 -43.85 -15.14
C PRO A 50 14.11 -44.18 -16.26
N ALA A 51 14.57 -44.09 -17.51
CA ALA A 51 13.72 -44.37 -18.67
C ALA A 51 13.54 -45.88 -18.92
N GLU A 52 14.55 -46.67 -18.60
CA GLU A 52 14.65 -48.10 -18.90
C GLU A 52 14.32 -48.95 -17.67
N ALA A 53 13.58 -50.04 -17.90
CA ALA A 53 13.32 -51.08 -16.90
C ALA A 53 14.14 -52.32 -17.25
N THR A 54 14.85 -52.87 -16.27
CA THR A 54 15.72 -54.05 -16.44
C THR A 54 15.01 -55.37 -16.15
N ASP A 55 13.86 -55.31 -15.49
CA ASP A 55 13.02 -56.46 -15.15
C ASP A 55 11.54 -56.06 -14.96
N ALA A 56 10.65 -57.02 -14.74
CA ALA A 56 9.23 -56.76 -14.54
C ALA A 56 8.94 -55.92 -13.28
N GLY A 57 9.70 -56.11 -12.19
CA GLY A 57 9.52 -55.37 -10.95
C GLY A 57 9.83 -53.88 -11.10
N THR A 58 10.95 -53.57 -11.76
CA THR A 58 11.36 -52.21 -12.13
C THR A 58 10.38 -51.58 -13.12
N MET A 59 9.78 -52.35 -14.04
CA MET A 59 8.72 -51.85 -14.92
C MET A 59 7.47 -51.42 -14.13
N PHE A 60 7.01 -52.23 -13.16
CA PHE A 60 5.88 -51.86 -12.31
C PHE A 60 6.20 -50.66 -11.41
N ALA A 61 7.39 -50.62 -10.82
CA ALA A 61 7.82 -49.49 -9.99
C ALA A 61 7.87 -48.19 -10.80
N LEU A 62 8.37 -48.25 -12.03
CA LEU A 62 8.42 -47.10 -12.95
C LEU A 62 7.03 -46.62 -13.35
N ALA A 63 6.11 -47.55 -13.66
CA ALA A 63 4.72 -47.22 -13.97
C ALA A 63 4.03 -46.54 -12.76
N ALA A 64 4.23 -47.07 -11.55
CA ALA A 64 3.69 -46.49 -10.33
C ALA A 64 4.27 -45.08 -10.05
N ALA A 65 5.58 -44.91 -10.20
CA ALA A 65 6.25 -43.62 -10.02
C ALA A 65 5.74 -42.56 -11.00
N ARG A 66 5.56 -42.93 -12.28
CA ARG A 66 5.00 -42.02 -13.30
C ARG A 66 3.53 -41.70 -13.05
N ALA A 67 2.73 -42.68 -12.64
CA ALA A 67 1.33 -42.45 -12.29
C ALA A 67 1.19 -41.50 -11.09
N SER A 68 1.98 -41.71 -10.04
CA SER A 68 2.01 -40.85 -8.85
C SER A 68 2.47 -39.43 -9.20
N SER A 69 3.55 -39.30 -9.98
CA SER A 69 4.07 -37.99 -10.42
C SER A 69 3.05 -37.22 -11.27
N ARG A 70 2.32 -37.90 -12.16
CA ARG A 70 1.25 -37.28 -12.95
C ARG A 70 0.11 -36.78 -12.08
N SER A 71 -0.30 -37.55 -11.07
CA SER A 71 -1.33 -37.12 -10.11
C SER A 71 -0.85 -35.87 -9.35
N MET A 72 0.37 -35.90 -8.82
CA MET A 72 0.95 -34.76 -8.09
C MET A 72 1.06 -33.51 -8.97
N LEU A 73 1.45 -33.64 -10.24
CA LEU A 73 1.52 -32.52 -11.18
C LEU A 73 0.13 -31.95 -11.51
N ALA A 74 -0.89 -32.81 -11.60
CA ALA A 74 -2.27 -32.35 -11.78
C ALA A 74 -2.76 -31.57 -10.56
N ASP A 75 -2.48 -32.05 -9.35
CA ASP A 75 -2.81 -31.35 -8.11
C ASP A 75 -2.09 -30.00 -8.02
N LEU A 76 -0.80 -29.95 -8.36
CA LEU A 76 -0.03 -28.71 -8.38
C LEU A 76 -0.51 -27.72 -9.44
N ALA A 77 -1.00 -28.19 -10.59
CA ALA A 77 -1.61 -27.32 -11.59
C ALA A 77 -2.87 -26.63 -11.04
N VAL A 78 -3.75 -27.38 -10.39
CA VAL A 78 -4.95 -26.83 -9.73
C VAL A 78 -4.58 -25.84 -8.62
N LEU A 79 -3.55 -26.16 -7.81
CA LEU A 79 -3.05 -25.25 -6.78
C LEU A 79 -2.45 -23.97 -7.38
N THR A 80 -1.82 -24.07 -8.55
CA THR A 80 -1.26 -22.89 -9.25
C THR A 80 -2.38 -21.96 -9.70
N GLU A 81 -3.42 -22.50 -10.35
CA GLU A 81 -4.59 -21.72 -10.78
C GLU A 81 -5.26 -21.02 -9.60
N ARG A 82 -5.39 -21.71 -8.45
CA ARG A 82 -5.93 -21.11 -7.22
C ARG A 82 -5.04 -20.01 -6.67
N ALA A 83 -3.74 -20.24 -6.56
CA ALA A 83 -2.80 -19.24 -6.06
C ALA A 83 -2.73 -17.99 -6.97
N ASP A 84 -2.86 -18.18 -8.29
CA ASP A 84 -2.96 -17.09 -9.25
C ASP A 84 -4.26 -16.28 -9.06
N ALA A 85 -5.40 -16.95 -8.87
CA ALA A 85 -6.67 -16.30 -8.57
C ALA A 85 -6.61 -15.52 -7.25
N GLU A 86 -6.11 -16.12 -6.18
CA GLU A 86 -5.95 -15.47 -4.87
C GLU A 86 -5.03 -14.24 -4.96
N ALA A 87 -3.92 -14.34 -5.69
CA ALA A 87 -3.02 -13.20 -5.90
C ALA A 87 -3.70 -12.07 -6.69
N ALA A 88 -4.52 -12.41 -7.68
CA ALA A 88 -5.29 -11.43 -8.45
C ALA A 88 -6.35 -10.73 -7.59
N GLU A 89 -7.09 -11.48 -6.78
CA GLU A 89 -8.09 -10.94 -5.84
C GLU A 89 -7.43 -10.03 -4.79
N ALA A 90 -6.33 -10.48 -4.17
CA ALA A 90 -5.59 -9.68 -3.20
C ALA A 90 -5.02 -8.40 -3.83
N GLN A 91 -4.58 -8.45 -5.09
CA GLN A 91 -4.08 -7.28 -5.81
C GLN A 91 -5.21 -6.26 -6.07
N GLN A 92 -6.41 -6.72 -6.40
CA GLN A 92 -7.57 -5.86 -6.54
C GLN A 92 -7.97 -5.23 -5.20
N ALA A 93 -8.04 -6.03 -4.12
CA ALA A 93 -8.35 -5.55 -2.78
C ALA A 93 -7.37 -4.47 -2.30
N PHE A 94 -6.06 -4.70 -2.49
CA PHE A 94 -5.02 -3.71 -2.16
C PHE A 94 -5.17 -2.43 -2.99
N THR A 95 -5.45 -2.56 -4.29
CA THR A 95 -5.65 -1.40 -5.17
C THR A 95 -6.83 -0.55 -4.71
N GLU A 96 -7.94 -1.17 -4.32
CA GLU A 96 -9.11 -0.46 -3.81
C GLU A 96 -8.85 0.17 -2.44
N ALA A 97 -8.17 -0.52 -1.52
CA ALA A 97 -7.77 0.04 -0.24
C ALA A 97 -6.85 1.26 -0.42
N LYS A 98 -5.88 1.16 -1.33
CA LYS A 98 -4.99 2.27 -1.70
C LYS A 98 -5.76 3.46 -2.26
N LYS A 99 -6.71 3.24 -3.20
CA LYS A 99 -7.55 4.32 -3.76
C LYS A 99 -8.31 5.07 -2.66
N ARG A 100 -8.92 4.36 -1.71
CA ARG A 100 -9.64 4.96 -0.58
C ARG A 100 -8.73 5.77 0.35
N ALA A 101 -7.52 5.29 0.62
CA ALA A 101 -6.55 5.99 1.47
C ALA A 101 -6.01 7.27 0.80
N VAL A 102 -5.60 7.20 -0.47
CA VAL A 102 -4.97 8.32 -1.20
C VAL A 102 -5.89 9.54 -1.29
N GLY A 103 -7.20 9.34 -1.42
CA GLY A 103 -8.16 10.45 -1.41
C GLY A 103 -8.12 11.26 -0.11
N LEU A 104 -8.07 10.58 1.04
CA LEU A 104 -7.98 11.23 2.35
C LEU A 104 -6.60 11.84 2.61
N GLU A 105 -5.52 11.18 2.20
CA GLU A 105 -4.15 11.71 2.30
C GLU A 105 -4.03 13.06 1.57
N LYS A 106 -4.63 13.18 0.37
CA LYS A 106 -4.66 14.45 -0.38
C LYS A 106 -5.49 15.52 0.31
N LEU A 107 -6.61 15.16 0.91
CA LEU A 107 -7.47 16.10 1.64
C LEU A 107 -6.77 16.61 2.91
N GLU A 108 -6.06 15.74 3.63
CA GLU A 108 -5.24 16.13 4.78
C GLU A 108 -4.15 17.11 4.37
N ALA A 109 -3.40 16.81 3.30
CA ALA A 109 -2.36 17.70 2.80
C ALA A 109 -2.91 19.08 2.41
N ARG A 110 -4.07 19.12 1.74
CA ARG A 110 -4.74 20.37 1.39
C ARG A 110 -5.21 21.12 2.64
N HIS A 111 -5.80 20.43 3.61
CA HIS A 111 -6.23 21.05 4.86
C HIS A 111 -5.05 21.68 5.60
N GLN A 112 -3.92 20.97 5.68
CA GLN A 112 -2.72 21.49 6.32
C GLN A 112 -2.22 22.75 5.61
N ALA A 113 -2.22 22.78 4.28
CA ALA A 113 -1.85 23.96 3.51
C ALA A 113 -2.80 25.16 3.76
N GLU A 114 -4.12 24.91 3.81
CA GLU A 114 -5.13 25.93 4.10
C GLU A 114 -5.00 26.48 5.54
N VAL A 115 -4.71 25.62 6.52
CA VAL A 115 -4.46 26.03 7.91
C VAL A 115 -3.23 26.93 7.99
N VAL A 116 -2.11 26.51 7.40
CA VAL A 116 -0.86 27.29 7.38
C VAL A 116 -1.07 28.65 6.69
N ALA A 117 -1.73 28.67 5.53
CA ALA A 117 -2.02 29.92 4.82
C ALA A 117 -2.90 30.87 5.66
N GLY A 118 -3.89 30.32 6.38
CA GLY A 118 -4.73 31.12 7.28
C GLY A 118 -3.98 31.66 8.49
N GLU A 119 -3.08 30.89 9.08
CA GLU A 119 -2.21 31.34 10.18
C GLU A 119 -1.28 32.48 9.73
N LEU A 120 -0.61 32.31 8.59
CA LEU A 120 0.24 33.35 7.99
C LEU A 120 -0.55 34.62 7.65
N GLY A 121 -1.77 34.48 7.11
CA GLY A 121 -2.64 35.61 6.81
C GLY A 121 -3.08 36.38 8.06
N ALA A 122 -3.40 35.67 9.14
CA ALA A 122 -3.74 36.29 10.42
C ALA A 122 -2.54 37.01 11.06
N GLU A 123 -1.34 36.41 10.97
CA GLU A 123 -0.09 37.03 11.43
C GLU A 123 0.21 38.31 10.64
N GLN A 124 0.10 38.27 9.31
CA GLN A 124 0.33 39.44 8.47
C GLN A 124 -0.67 40.56 8.78
N ALA A 125 -1.95 40.25 8.95
CA ALA A 125 -2.96 41.25 9.32
C ALA A 125 -2.63 41.94 10.65
N ALA A 126 -2.13 41.18 11.64
CA ALA A 126 -1.70 41.75 12.92
C ALA A 126 -0.46 42.66 12.77
N ILE A 127 0.51 42.28 11.93
CA ILE A 127 1.69 43.11 11.62
C ILE A 127 1.26 44.42 10.95
N ASP A 128 0.35 44.34 9.97
CA ASP A 128 -0.14 45.50 9.24
C ASP A 128 -0.93 46.45 10.16
N GLU A 129 -1.72 45.90 11.10
CA GLU A 129 -2.41 46.70 12.11
C GLU A 129 -1.44 47.42 13.06
N ILE A 130 -0.40 46.72 13.54
CA ILE A 130 0.63 47.31 14.41
C ILE A 130 1.38 48.43 13.67
N ALA A 131 1.78 48.17 12.42
CA ALA A 131 2.49 49.13 11.59
C ALA A 131 1.64 50.39 11.30
N THR A 132 0.38 50.19 10.91
CA THR A 132 -0.56 51.29 10.65
C THR A 132 -0.84 52.10 11.92
N GLY A 133 -1.01 51.42 13.06
CA GLY A 133 -1.19 52.08 14.36
C GLY A 133 0.03 52.85 14.82
N ALA A 134 1.25 52.33 14.58
CA ALA A 134 2.50 53.05 14.87
C ALA A 134 2.65 54.31 14.02
N TRP A 135 2.41 54.19 12.71
CA TRP A 135 2.46 55.31 11.77
C TRP A 135 1.47 56.43 12.14
N LEU A 136 0.24 56.06 12.51
CA LEU A 136 -0.78 57.05 12.90
C LEU A 136 -0.38 57.80 14.18
N ARG A 137 0.24 57.13 15.16
CA ARG A 137 0.74 57.75 16.40
C ARG A 137 1.91 58.71 16.14
N GLU A 138 2.83 58.36 15.26
CA GLU A 138 3.93 59.25 14.89
C GLU A 138 3.43 60.51 14.18
N ARG A 139 2.44 60.35 13.29
CA ARG A 139 1.84 61.47 12.57
C ARG A 139 1.10 62.44 13.50
N SER A 140 0.26 61.94 14.40
CA SER A 140 -0.45 62.80 15.36
C SER A 140 0.49 63.52 16.33
N ALA A 141 1.58 62.87 16.74
CA ALA A 141 2.63 63.51 17.53
C ALA A 141 3.41 64.59 16.76
N ALA A 142 3.53 64.47 15.43
CA ALA A 142 4.12 65.51 14.59
C ALA A 142 3.17 66.71 14.40
N GLU A 143 1.90 66.46 14.11
CA GLU A 143 0.88 67.51 13.95
C GLU A 143 0.66 68.31 15.26
N GLY A 144 0.64 67.64 16.42
CA GLY A 144 0.54 68.33 17.72
C GLY A 144 1.79 69.11 18.16
N ARG A 145 2.92 68.98 17.46
CA ARG A 145 4.14 69.80 17.69
C ARG A 145 4.18 71.07 16.84
N ASP A 146 3.42 71.14 15.75
CA ASP A 146 3.32 72.34 14.89
C ASP A 146 2.27 73.34 15.42
N GLU A 147 1.37 72.92 16.32
CA GLU A 147 0.35 73.79 16.95
C GLU A 147 0.77 74.41 18.30
N ALA A 148 1.98 74.10 18.81
CA ALA A 148 2.51 74.59 20.08
C ALA A 148 3.71 75.53 19.89
#